data_AF-A0A0B1RW68-F1
#
_entry.id   AF-A0A0B1RW68-F1
#
_cell.length_a   1.000
_cell.length_b   1.000
_cell.length_c   1.000
_cell.angle_alpha   90.00
_cell.angle_beta   90.00
_cell.angle_gamma   90.00
#
_symmetry.space_group_name_H-M   'P 1'
#
loop_
_entity.id
_entity.type
_entity.pdbx_description
1 polymer ?
#
loop_
_entity_poly.entity_id
_entity_poly.type
_entity_poly.pdbx_seq_one_letter_code
_entity_poly.pdbx_strand_id
1 'polypeptide(L)'
;VFDEATKEWKPTYGYRRGNDDTKDWLIEIPDNADPNKDYFAERVEKKKERVAKNETQRLKNLARQMKTTMRKGPSVDASIGIGVAPEEKSKEQLRFAVDRAKAATASAGKYQRLAKGEKENVKKGKKRKFLPNEAGGEKEQALRVLEKLKSKKAKIVEEKAASIAGPAKQ
;
A
#
# COMPACT_ATOMS: atom_id res chain seq x y z
N VAL A 1 25.08 6.36 -21.59
CA VAL A 1 26.27 5.57 -21.22
C VAL A 1 26.79 4.92 -22.48
N PHE A 2 28.08 5.06 -22.74
CA PHE A 2 28.72 4.42 -23.88
C PHE A 2 28.77 2.91 -23.63
N ASP A 3 28.23 2.12 -24.56
CA ASP A 3 28.25 0.67 -24.48
C ASP A 3 29.43 0.17 -25.31
N GLU A 4 30.42 -0.43 -24.64
CA GLU A 4 31.67 -0.89 -25.27
C GLU A 4 31.45 -2.05 -26.24
N ALA A 5 30.45 -2.91 -25.97
CA ALA A 5 30.18 -4.07 -26.81
C ALA A 5 29.59 -3.66 -28.17
N THR A 6 28.67 -2.68 -28.17
CA THR A 6 28.06 -2.17 -29.41
C THR A 6 28.72 -0.91 -29.95
N LYS A 7 29.66 -0.30 -29.22
CA LYS A 7 30.33 0.98 -29.54
C LYS A 7 29.34 2.13 -29.82
N GLU A 8 28.23 2.13 -29.11
CA GLU A 8 27.13 3.09 -29.30
C GLU A 8 26.79 3.80 -27.98
N TRP A 9 26.35 5.06 -28.06
CA TRP A 9 25.80 5.77 -26.91
C TRP A 9 24.37 5.31 -26.65
N LYS A 10 24.17 4.61 -25.53
CA LYS A 10 22.85 4.12 -25.12
C LYS A 10 22.27 4.92 -23.94
N PRO A 11 20.94 5.04 -23.83
CA PRO A 11 20.30 5.68 -22.69
C PRO A 11 20.53 4.86 -21.40
N THR A 12 20.45 5.51 -20.23
CA THR A 12 20.60 4.84 -18.92
C THR A 12 19.32 4.15 -18.45
N TYR A 13 18.17 4.62 -18.90
CA TYR A 13 16.85 4.07 -18.59
C TYR A 13 15.98 4.05 -19.84
N GLY A 14 14.90 3.26 -19.83
CA GLY A 14 13.99 3.13 -20.96
C GLY A 14 14.41 2.09 -22.00
N TYR A 15 14.04 2.33 -23.25
CA TYR A 15 14.23 1.39 -24.36
C TYR A 15 15.70 1.31 -24.78
N ARG A 16 16.19 0.09 -25.08
CA ARG A 16 17.58 -0.21 -25.46
C ARG A 16 18.62 0.45 -24.53
N ARG A 17 18.34 0.48 -23.22
CA ARG A 17 19.27 1.02 -22.23
C ARG A 17 20.59 0.25 -22.21
N GLY A 18 21.67 0.97 -21.94
CA GLY A 18 22.99 0.38 -21.69
C GLY A 18 23.01 -0.35 -20.35
N ASN A 19 23.95 -1.29 -20.18
CA ASN A 19 24.13 -2.11 -18.98
C ASN A 19 22.80 -2.78 -18.53
N ASP A 20 22.17 -3.50 -19.47
CA ASP A 20 20.90 -4.19 -19.21
C ASP A 20 21.13 -5.62 -18.70
N ASP A 21 21.33 -5.68 -17.38
CA ASP A 21 21.30 -6.83 -16.49
C ASP A 21 20.23 -7.91 -16.71
N THR A 22 19.19 -7.65 -17.51
CA THR A 22 18.10 -8.62 -17.75
C THR A 22 18.32 -9.49 -18.98
N LYS A 23 19.31 -9.17 -19.80
CA LYS A 23 19.61 -9.90 -21.05
C LYS A 23 20.82 -10.81 -20.92
N ASP A 24 21.40 -10.89 -19.74
CA ASP A 24 22.53 -11.78 -19.44
C ASP A 24 22.05 -13.22 -19.58
N TRP A 25 22.72 -14.00 -20.43
CA TRP A 25 22.39 -15.42 -20.68
C TRP A 25 23.11 -16.35 -19.69
N LEU A 26 24.13 -15.85 -18.99
CA LEU A 26 24.92 -16.56 -18.00
C LEU A 26 25.22 -15.63 -16.81
N ILE A 27 25.16 -16.18 -15.60
CA ILE A 27 25.62 -15.53 -14.37
C ILE A 27 26.73 -16.41 -13.80
N GLU A 28 27.91 -15.82 -13.58
CA GLU A 28 29.01 -16.49 -12.89
C GLU A 28 28.70 -16.58 -11.40
N ILE A 29 28.74 -17.80 -10.86
CA ILE A 29 28.47 -18.08 -9.45
C ILE A 29 29.83 -18.19 -8.74
N PRO A 30 30.08 -17.42 -7.66
CA PRO A 30 31.29 -17.55 -6.87
C PRO A 30 31.38 -18.93 -6.19
N ASP A 31 32.59 -19.47 -6.03
CA ASP A 31 32.82 -20.83 -5.48
C ASP A 31 32.22 -21.08 -4.07
N ASN A 32 31.94 -20.02 -3.30
CA ASN A 32 31.36 -20.09 -1.95
C ASN A 32 29.82 -19.92 -1.92
N ALA A 33 29.17 -19.83 -3.09
CA ALA A 33 27.74 -19.60 -3.18
C ALA A 33 26.99 -20.90 -3.51
N ASP A 34 25.76 -21.05 -3.00
CA ASP A 34 24.97 -22.28 -3.14
C ASP A 34 24.60 -22.53 -4.62
N PRO A 35 25.06 -23.62 -5.25
CA PRO A 35 24.76 -23.91 -6.65
C PRO A 35 23.27 -24.19 -6.93
N ASN A 36 22.48 -24.55 -5.91
CA ASN A 36 21.07 -24.92 -6.08
C ASN A 36 20.11 -23.73 -6.11
N LYS A 37 20.60 -22.49 -5.93
CA LYS A 37 19.77 -21.29 -5.90
C LYS A 37 19.63 -20.67 -7.29
N ASP A 38 18.43 -20.18 -7.60
CA ASP A 38 18.20 -19.39 -8.82
C ASP A 38 18.68 -17.94 -8.63
N TYR A 39 19.86 -17.64 -9.16
CA TYR A 39 20.48 -16.32 -9.11
C TYR A 39 19.75 -15.27 -9.97
N PHE A 40 19.05 -15.68 -11.04
CA PHE A 40 18.24 -14.76 -11.83
C PHE A 40 17.03 -14.29 -11.04
N ALA A 41 16.33 -15.22 -10.39
CA ALA A 41 15.21 -14.88 -9.51
C ALA A 41 15.65 -13.96 -8.36
N GLU A 42 16.78 -14.26 -7.71
CA GLU A 42 17.32 -13.42 -6.63
C GLU A 42 17.63 -12.00 -7.10
N ARG A 43 18.20 -11.83 -8.31
CA ARG A 43 18.48 -10.50 -8.88
C ARG A 43 17.19 -9.71 -9.12
N VAL A 44 16.14 -10.37 -9.60
CA VAL A 44 14.81 -9.76 -9.80
C VAL A 44 14.19 -9.35 -8.46
N GLU A 45 14.24 -10.21 -7.45
CA GLU A 45 13.73 -9.91 -6.12
C GLU A 45 14.50 -8.75 -5.47
N LYS A 46 15.85 -8.75 -5.50
CA LYS A 46 16.67 -7.62 -5.03
C LYS A 46 16.29 -6.30 -5.71
N LYS A 47 15.98 -6.33 -7.01
CA LYS A 47 15.51 -5.14 -7.74
C LYS A 47 14.12 -4.70 -7.26
N LYS A 48 13.18 -5.64 -7.08
CA LYS A 48 11.84 -5.34 -6.53
C LYS A 48 11.93 -4.76 -5.13
N GLU A 49 12.75 -5.33 -4.26
CA GLU A 49 13.00 -4.84 -2.90
C GLU A 49 13.54 -3.41 -2.90
N ARG A 50 14.52 -3.10 -3.76
CA ARG A 50 15.06 -1.75 -3.91
C ARG A 50 14.00 -0.75 -4.39
N VAL A 51 13.16 -1.15 -5.34
CA VAL A 51 12.04 -0.33 -5.83
C VAL A 51 11.00 -0.12 -4.72
N ALA A 52 10.65 -1.17 -3.98
CA ALA A 52 9.72 -1.10 -2.84
C ALA A 52 10.27 -0.21 -1.71
N LYS A 53 11.57 -0.30 -1.42
CA LYS A 53 12.25 0.58 -0.46
C LYS A 53 12.18 2.05 -0.87
N ASN A 54 12.38 2.34 -2.16
CA ASN A 54 12.23 3.70 -2.67
C ASN A 54 10.78 4.21 -2.53
N GLU A 55 9.79 3.42 -2.96
CA GLU A 55 8.39 3.83 -2.88
C GLU A 55 7.93 4.00 -1.43
N THR A 56 8.34 3.12 -0.51
CA THR A 56 8.04 3.28 0.92
C THR A 56 8.67 4.55 1.48
N GLN A 57 9.93 4.86 1.15
CA GLN A 57 10.56 6.12 1.57
C GLN A 57 9.87 7.35 0.97
N ARG A 58 9.48 7.29 -0.31
CA ARG A 58 8.70 8.35 -0.97
C ARG A 58 7.39 8.60 -0.21
N LEU A 59 6.66 7.55 0.14
CA LEU A 59 5.41 7.65 0.90
C LEU A 59 5.64 8.20 2.32
N LYS A 60 6.74 7.84 2.99
CA LYS A 60 7.14 8.44 4.29
C LYS A 60 7.41 9.93 4.17
N ASN A 61 8.18 10.35 3.16
CA ASN A 61 8.52 11.76 2.95
C ASN A 61 7.27 12.58 2.63
N LEU A 62 6.38 12.03 1.82
CA LEU A 62 5.11 12.62 1.48
C LEU A 62 4.20 12.78 2.70
N ALA A 63 4.09 11.75 3.55
CA ALA A 63 3.36 11.83 4.80
C ALA A 63 3.91 12.93 5.73
N ARG A 64 5.25 13.07 5.82
CA ARG A 64 5.92 14.14 6.57
C ARG A 64 5.61 15.53 5.98
N GLN A 65 5.74 15.69 4.67
CA GLN A 65 5.51 16.96 3.97
C GLN A 65 4.06 17.42 4.12
N MET A 66 3.11 16.49 4.04
CA MET A 66 1.70 16.80 4.16
C MET A 66 1.30 17.22 5.59
N LYS A 67 2.23 17.15 6.57
CA LYS A 67 1.97 17.38 8.00
C LYS A 67 0.60 16.83 8.39
N THR A 68 0.24 15.65 7.86
CA THR A 68 -1.11 15.15 8.06
C THR A 68 -1.25 14.94 9.54
N THR A 69 -1.99 15.82 10.19
CA THR A 69 -2.52 15.70 11.54
C THR A 69 -3.60 14.62 11.54
N MET A 70 -3.42 13.57 10.75
CA MET A 70 -4.29 12.42 10.69
C MET A 70 -3.88 11.53 11.85
N ARG A 71 -4.53 11.83 12.98
CA ARG A 71 -4.86 10.86 14.01
C ARG A 71 -5.06 9.50 13.34
N LYS A 72 -4.34 8.49 13.85
CA LYS A 72 -4.58 7.07 13.63
C LYS A 72 -6.08 6.83 13.40
N GLY A 73 -6.45 6.59 12.14
CA GLY A 73 -7.78 6.08 11.84
C GLY A 73 -7.91 4.68 12.42
N PRO A 74 -9.08 4.27 12.91
CA PRO A 74 -9.27 2.99 13.60
C PRO A 74 -8.99 1.74 12.74
N SER A 75 -8.74 1.89 11.44
CA SER A 75 -8.47 0.80 10.48
C SER A 75 -6.98 0.51 10.23
N VAL A 76 -6.07 1.34 10.74
CA VAL A 76 -4.62 1.30 10.40
C VAL A 76 -3.68 1.21 11.61
N ASP A 77 -4.20 1.08 12.83
CA ASP A 77 -3.38 0.49 13.89
C ASP A 77 -2.99 -0.92 13.48
N ALA A 78 -1.71 -1.25 13.66
CA ALA A 78 -1.10 -2.53 13.32
C ALA A 78 -2.13 -3.64 13.49
N SER A 79 -2.49 -4.24 12.35
CA SER A 79 -3.42 -5.35 12.28
C SER A 79 -3.12 -6.34 13.39
N ILE A 80 -4.01 -6.37 14.39
CA ILE A 80 -4.53 -7.57 15.05
C ILE A 80 -3.45 -8.64 15.18
N GLY A 81 -2.74 -8.65 16.31
CA GLY A 81 -1.87 -9.79 16.59
C GLY A 81 -0.99 -9.63 17.82
N ILE A 82 -0.17 -8.60 17.90
CA ILE A 82 0.80 -8.42 18.98
C ILE A 82 1.07 -6.91 19.13
N GLY A 83 0.93 -6.34 20.33
CA GLY A 83 1.70 -5.14 20.69
C GLY A 83 0.97 -3.83 21.04
N VAL A 84 -0.36 -3.78 21.13
CA VAL A 84 -1.04 -2.61 21.74
C VAL A 84 -1.76 -3.08 22.99
N ALA A 85 -1.35 -2.54 24.14
CA ALA A 85 -1.97 -2.82 25.42
C ALA A 85 -3.49 -2.54 25.34
N PRO A 86 -4.35 -3.33 25.99
CA PRO A 86 -5.80 -3.12 25.98
C PRO A 86 -6.21 -1.70 26.42
N GLU A 87 -5.41 -1.07 27.27
CA GLU A 87 -5.64 0.26 27.85
C GLU A 87 -5.46 1.41 26.84
N GLU A 88 -4.67 1.21 25.80
CA GLU A 88 -4.38 2.24 24.78
C GLU A 88 -5.41 2.25 23.63
N LYS A 89 -6.36 1.30 23.63
CA LYS A 89 -7.30 1.14 22.51
C LYS A 89 -8.48 2.09 22.63
N SER A 90 -8.70 2.88 21.58
CA SER A 90 -9.87 3.74 21.51
C SER A 90 -11.16 2.92 21.35
N LYS A 91 -12.29 3.49 21.80
CA LYS A 91 -13.62 2.88 21.67
C LYS A 91 -13.96 2.51 20.22
N GLU A 92 -13.48 3.28 19.25
CA GLU A 92 -13.70 3.03 17.82
C GLU A 92 -12.88 1.85 17.32
N GLN A 93 -11.63 1.72 17.75
CA GLN A 93 -10.78 0.56 17.43
C GLN A 93 -11.35 -0.73 18.01
N LEU A 94 -11.84 -0.71 19.25
CA LEU A 94 -12.48 -1.87 19.88
C LEU A 94 -13.74 -2.31 19.10
N ARG A 95 -14.58 -1.36 18.72
CA ARG A 95 -15.77 -1.61 17.88
C ARG A 95 -15.38 -2.21 16.52
N PHE A 96 -14.37 -1.66 15.87
CA PHE A 96 -13.89 -2.15 14.59
C PHE A 96 -13.32 -3.58 14.70
N ALA A 97 -12.56 -3.87 15.75
CA ALA A 97 -12.01 -5.20 16.01
C ALA A 97 -13.12 -6.24 16.21
N VAL A 98 -14.16 -5.90 16.98
CA VAL A 98 -15.34 -6.76 17.19
C VAL A 98 -16.07 -7.02 15.87
N ASP A 99 -16.28 -5.99 15.03
CA ASP A 99 -16.94 -6.15 13.73
C ASP A 99 -16.14 -7.07 12.79
N ARG A 100 -14.81 -6.92 12.77
CA ARG A 100 -13.93 -7.75 11.94
C ARG A 100 -13.90 -9.19 12.45
N ALA A 101 -13.85 -9.42 13.76
CA ALA A 101 -13.90 -10.76 14.35
C ALA A 101 -15.20 -11.48 13.96
N LYS A 102 -16.36 -10.81 14.09
CA LYS A 102 -17.67 -11.37 13.68
C LYS A 102 -17.73 -11.71 12.20
N ALA A 103 -17.16 -10.86 11.34
CA ALA A 103 -17.08 -11.13 9.92
C ALA A 103 -16.16 -12.32 9.59
N ALA A 104 -15.05 -12.47 10.33
CA ALA A 104 -14.07 -13.54 10.12
C ALA A 104 -14.59 -14.92 10.58
N THR A 105 -15.47 -14.99 11.59
CA THR A 105 -16.10 -16.26 12.01
C THR A 105 -17.13 -16.79 11.01
N ALA A 106 -17.40 -16.08 9.92
CA ALA A 106 -18.38 -16.50 8.91
C ALA A 106 -17.85 -17.70 8.10
N SER A 107 -18.22 -18.91 8.50
CA SER A 107 -17.99 -20.12 7.69
C SER A 107 -19.23 -20.36 6.82
N ALA A 108 -19.04 -20.37 5.49
CA ALA A 108 -20.12 -20.57 4.51
C ALA A 108 -21.35 -19.66 4.73
N GLY A 109 -21.14 -18.42 5.21
CA GLY A 109 -22.23 -17.47 5.51
C GLY A 109 -22.95 -17.69 6.86
N LYS A 110 -22.49 -18.64 7.68
CA LYS A 110 -23.02 -18.87 9.04
C LYS A 110 -22.15 -18.14 10.06
N TYR A 111 -22.75 -17.17 10.75
CA TYR A 111 -22.08 -16.35 11.76
C TYR A 111 -22.23 -16.96 13.16
N GLN A 112 -21.24 -16.69 14.02
CA GLN A 112 -21.34 -17.02 15.44
C GLN A 112 -22.49 -16.25 16.09
N ARG A 113 -23.25 -16.92 16.97
CA ARG A 113 -24.33 -16.28 17.74
C ARG A 113 -23.76 -15.26 18.72
N LEU A 114 -24.50 -14.17 18.96
CA LEU A 114 -24.16 -13.16 19.97
C LEU A 114 -24.10 -13.81 21.36
N ALA A 115 -23.10 -13.43 22.16
CA ALA A 115 -23.01 -13.87 23.55
C ALA A 115 -24.14 -13.21 24.38
N LYS A 116 -24.55 -13.88 25.47
CA LYS A 116 -25.59 -13.35 26.36
C LYS A 116 -25.14 -12.01 26.97
N GLY A 117 -25.89 -10.94 26.69
CA GLY A 117 -25.57 -9.57 27.17
C GLY A 117 -24.63 -8.77 26.27
N GLU A 118 -24.22 -9.31 25.12
CA GLU A 118 -23.41 -8.58 24.15
C GLU A 118 -24.24 -7.49 23.44
N LYS A 119 -23.77 -6.25 23.47
CA LYS A 119 -24.43 -5.14 22.76
C LYS A 119 -24.14 -5.22 21.27
N GLU A 120 -25.17 -5.05 20.45
CA GLU A 120 -24.98 -4.92 19.01
C GLU A 120 -24.15 -3.67 18.68
N ASN A 121 -23.17 -3.85 17.79
CA ASN A 121 -22.37 -2.73 17.35
C ASN A 121 -23.11 -1.98 16.24
N VAL A 122 -23.48 -0.74 16.51
CA VAL A 122 -24.06 0.15 15.49
C VAL A 122 -22.96 0.48 14.48
N LYS A 123 -23.06 -0.10 13.28
CA LYS A 123 -22.14 0.16 12.17
C LYS A 123 -22.24 1.64 11.76
N LYS A 124 -21.38 2.49 12.33
CA LYS A 124 -21.26 3.92 11.97
C LYS A 124 -20.53 4.16 10.65
N GLY A 125 -20.12 3.11 9.95
CA GLY A 125 -19.41 3.21 8.69
C GLY A 125 -20.30 3.82 7.60
N LYS A 126 -19.78 4.85 6.92
CA LYS A 126 -20.40 5.40 5.72
C LYS A 126 -20.37 4.33 4.63
N LYS A 127 -21.48 3.63 4.41
CA LYS A 127 -21.62 2.71 3.26
C LYS A 127 -21.42 3.52 1.98
N ARG A 128 -20.80 2.92 0.96
CA ARG A 128 -20.67 3.53 -0.37
C ARG A 128 -22.07 3.92 -0.84
N LYS A 129 -22.33 5.22 -0.99
CA LYS A 129 -23.54 5.71 -1.65
C LYS A 129 -23.27 5.65 -3.15
N PHE A 130 -23.96 4.77 -3.86
CA PHE A 130 -23.97 4.83 -5.31
C PHE A 130 -24.73 6.09 -5.71
N LEU A 131 -24.16 6.90 -6.60
CA LEU A 131 -24.88 8.05 -7.15
C LEU A 131 -25.90 7.51 -8.16
N PRO A 132 -27.15 7.99 -8.15
CA PRO A 132 -28.13 7.58 -9.16
C PRO A 132 -27.66 8.01 -10.56
N ASN A 133 -27.79 7.12 -11.54
CA ASN A 133 -27.38 7.38 -12.94
C ASN A 133 -28.24 8.44 -13.64
N GLU A 134 -29.44 8.74 -13.12
CA GLU A 134 -30.43 9.61 -13.76
C GLU A 134 -30.33 11.08 -13.34
N ALA A 135 -29.61 11.37 -12.26
CA ALA A 135 -29.41 12.75 -11.81
C ALA A 135 -28.25 13.35 -12.60
N GLY A 136 -28.54 14.31 -13.50
CA GLY A 136 -27.64 14.99 -14.45
C GLY A 136 -26.41 15.74 -13.90
N GLY A 137 -25.69 15.17 -12.93
CA GLY A 137 -24.44 15.65 -12.36
C GLY A 137 -23.18 15.04 -13.00
N GLU A 138 -23.31 14.22 -14.04
CA GLU A 138 -22.16 13.63 -14.75
C GLU A 138 -21.20 14.69 -15.29
N LYS A 139 -21.75 15.77 -15.85
CA LYS A 139 -20.95 16.90 -16.37
C LYS A 139 -20.17 17.60 -15.24
N GLU A 140 -20.79 17.86 -14.10
CA GLU A 140 -20.12 18.46 -12.94
C GLU A 140 -19.04 17.53 -12.38
N GLN A 141 -19.31 16.22 -12.32
CA GLN A 141 -18.34 15.24 -11.88
C GLN A 141 -17.16 15.15 -12.85
N ALA A 142 -17.42 15.16 -14.15
CA ALA A 142 -16.40 15.18 -15.19
C ALA A 142 -15.53 16.45 -15.10
N LEU A 143 -16.14 17.63 -14.89
CA LEU A 143 -15.43 18.89 -14.67
C LEU A 143 -14.57 18.84 -13.39
N ARG A 144 -15.10 18.32 -12.27
CA ARG A 144 -14.32 18.14 -11.04
C ARG A 144 -13.13 17.18 -11.22
N VAL A 145 -13.30 16.13 -12.03
CA VAL A 145 -12.20 15.21 -12.36
C VAL A 145 -11.17 15.93 -13.24
N LEU A 146 -11.61 16.72 -14.23
CA LEU A 146 -10.74 17.50 -15.09
C LEU A 146 -9.95 18.56 -14.33
N GLU A 147 -10.57 19.29 -13.39
CA GLU A 147 -9.88 20.25 -12.52
C GLU A 147 -8.81 19.56 -11.67
N LYS A 148 -9.12 18.38 -11.12
CA LYS A 148 -8.14 17.58 -10.37
C LYS A 148 -6.96 17.17 -11.26
N LEU A 149 -7.20 16.74 -12.50
CA LEU A 149 -6.14 16.40 -13.45
C LEU A 149 -5.32 17.63 -13.85
N LYS A 150 -5.98 18.78 -14.09
CA LYS A 150 -5.33 20.06 -14.43
C LYS A 150 -4.42 20.55 -13.30
N SER A 151 -4.77 20.28 -12.05
CA SER A 151 -4.02 20.75 -10.88
C SER A 151 -2.59 20.19 -10.78
N LYS A 152 -2.19 19.19 -11.59
CA LYS A 152 -0.88 18.48 -11.55
C LYS A 152 -0.48 17.96 -10.16
N LYS A 153 -1.35 18.07 -9.15
CA LYS A 153 -1.13 17.52 -7.81
C LYS A 153 -1.37 16.02 -7.90
N ALA A 154 -0.35 15.24 -7.56
CA ALA A 154 -0.52 13.80 -7.45
C ALA A 154 -1.66 13.50 -6.47
N LYS A 155 -2.61 12.64 -6.86
CA LYS A 155 -3.61 12.13 -5.93
C LYS A 155 -2.92 11.17 -4.98
N ILE A 156 -2.83 11.57 -3.73
CA ILE A 156 -2.15 10.80 -2.70
C ILE A 156 -3.23 10.07 -1.94
N VAL A 157 -3.14 8.74 -1.89
CA VAL A 157 -4.01 7.94 -1.02
C VAL A 157 -3.44 8.07 0.38
N GLU A 158 -3.92 9.06 1.12
CA GLU A 158 -3.41 9.44 2.43
C GLU A 158 -3.38 8.25 3.41
N GLU A 159 -4.37 7.35 3.32
CA GLU A 159 -4.43 6.11 4.11
C GLU A 159 -3.21 5.19 3.89
N LYS A 160 -2.78 5.02 2.64
CA LYS A 160 -1.61 4.20 2.28
C LYS A 160 -0.30 4.86 2.68
N ALA A 161 -0.23 6.19 2.60
CA ALA A 161 0.94 6.94 3.03
C ALA A 161 1.10 6.89 4.56
N ALA A 162 0.00 7.03 5.30
CA ALA A 162 -0.04 6.96 6.76
C ALA A 162 0.35 5.57 7.30
N SER A 163 -0.11 4.48 6.67
CA SER A 163 0.24 3.11 7.11
C SER A 163 1.74 2.82 7.01
N ILE A 164 2.44 3.44 6.06
CA ILE A 164 3.87 3.22 5.82
C ILE A 164 4.74 4.13 6.70
N ALA A 165 4.23 5.29 7.11
CA ALA A 165 4.97 6.26 7.93
C ALA A 165 5.22 5.81 9.37
N GLY A 166 4.35 4.97 9.94
CA GLY A 166 4.39 4.60 11.36
C GLY A 166 4.04 5.78 12.28
N PRO A 167 3.96 5.58 13.61
CA PRO A 167 3.70 6.67 14.54
C PRO A 167 4.83 7.71 14.47
N ALA A 168 4.48 8.99 14.62
CA ALA A 168 5.48 10.04 14.80
C ALA A 168 6.30 9.70 16.06
N LYS A 169 7.63 9.62 15.92
CA LYS A 169 8.51 9.58 17.09
C LYS A 169 8.30 10.89 17.85
N GLN A 170 7.93 10.77 19.13
CA GLN A 170 7.88 11.89 20.08
C GLN A 170 9.26 12.49 20.25
#